data_AF-A0A484MRI5-F1
#
_entry.id   AF-A0A484MRI5-F1
#
_cell.length_a   1.000
_cell.length_b   1.000
_cell.length_c   1.000
_cell.angle_alpha   90.00
_cell.angle_beta   90.00
_cell.angle_gamma   90.00
#
_symmetry.space_group_name_H-M   'P 1'
#
loop_
_entity.id
_entity.type
_entity.pdbx_description
1 polymer ?
#
loop_
_entity_poly.entity_id
_entity_poly.type
_entity_poly.pdbx_seq_one_letter_code
_entity_poly.pdbx_strand_id
1 'polypeptide(L)'
;MNFRSFTIPKKTGASSSAGPHTSSVRTVPVRHETVEIHSEEETPQTGEATQTGKTEANPPPNKGEGKTRTKKAATSHPAAKKRKGENAPAIESLEELWVKMGQKLKEVILVRCARLAHNRELQDLTARQLDEIANLSAIAGRANAEILQLKEQNTQLMGEVSHLKEEVKLKEEELRGRAKQWVEENLVEAARVLTSSEERTMEGFKLLYREEHGKEMITQIDSYGFMSGQKRDREATHEILANRDPNFNAESYGLAPIPD
;
A
#
# COMPACT_ATOMS: atom_id res chain seq x y z
N MET A 1 6.57 44.58 -26.19
CA MET A 1 7.59 44.22 -27.19
C MET A 1 7.53 45.25 -28.31
N ASN A 2 8.65 45.91 -28.64
CA ASN A 2 8.70 46.95 -29.67
C ASN A 2 9.17 46.32 -30.98
N PHE A 3 8.24 46.08 -31.92
CA PHE A 3 8.59 45.65 -33.27
C PHE A 3 8.62 46.88 -34.19
N ARG A 4 9.75 47.09 -34.86
CA ARG A 4 9.88 48.12 -35.90
C ARG A 4 8.94 47.77 -37.06
N SER A 5 8.17 48.74 -37.52
CA SER A 5 7.28 48.61 -38.66
C SER A 5 8.07 48.29 -39.93
N PHE A 6 7.74 47.17 -40.57
CA PHE A 6 8.23 46.84 -41.91
C PHE A 6 7.31 47.49 -42.94
N THR A 7 7.87 48.34 -43.80
CA THR A 7 7.18 48.91 -44.96
C THR A 7 7.09 47.87 -46.08
N ILE A 8 5.89 47.37 -46.33
CA ILE A 8 5.60 46.45 -47.44
C ILE A 8 5.19 47.26 -48.68
N PRO A 9 5.80 47.02 -49.87
CA PRO A 9 5.48 47.76 -51.08
C PRO A 9 4.05 47.46 -51.57
N LYS A 10 3.32 48.53 -51.94
CA LYS A 10 1.94 48.48 -52.43
C LYS A 10 1.81 47.53 -53.63
N LYS A 11 0.99 46.49 -53.52
CA LYS A 11 0.48 45.73 -54.66
C LYS A 11 -1.01 45.97 -54.85
N THR A 12 -1.32 46.34 -56.08
CA THR A 12 -2.64 46.46 -56.71
C THR A 12 -3.40 45.14 -56.61
N GLY A 13 -4.72 45.25 -56.47
CA GLY A 13 -5.58 44.21 -55.88
C GLY A 13 -5.90 43.00 -56.74
N ALA A 14 -6.57 42.03 -56.10
CA ALA A 14 -7.68 41.24 -56.65
C ALA A 14 -8.27 40.31 -55.56
N SER A 15 -9.55 40.02 -55.72
CA SER A 15 -10.51 39.45 -54.78
C SER A 15 -10.32 38.01 -54.29
N SER A 16 -10.99 37.78 -53.15
CA SER A 16 -11.57 36.56 -52.57
C SER A 16 -11.97 35.42 -53.50
N SER A 17 -11.91 34.18 -53.00
CA SER A 17 -13.11 33.33 -52.77
C SER A 17 -12.77 31.90 -52.30
N ALA A 18 -13.33 31.55 -51.13
CA ALA A 18 -14.00 30.29 -50.72
C ALA A 18 -13.36 28.91 -51.03
N GLY A 19 -13.13 28.15 -49.94
CA GLY A 19 -13.13 26.67 -49.97
C GLY A 19 -14.55 26.10 -50.14
N PRO A 20 -14.71 24.76 -50.17
CA PRO A 20 -15.25 24.11 -48.96
C PRO A 20 -14.78 22.66 -48.68
N HIS A 21 -15.18 22.22 -47.49
CA HIS A 21 -14.86 21.02 -46.71
C HIS A 21 -15.42 19.68 -47.21
N THR A 22 -14.90 18.57 -46.65
CA THR A 22 -15.54 17.34 -46.08
C THR A 22 -14.48 16.21 -46.11
N SER A 23 -14.34 15.23 -45.21
CA SER A 23 -15.20 14.58 -44.21
C SER A 23 -14.38 13.72 -43.23
N SER A 24 -14.87 13.61 -41.98
CA SER A 24 -14.98 12.44 -41.07
C SER A 24 -13.95 11.28 -41.09
N VAL A 25 -13.38 10.94 -39.91
CA VAL A 25 -13.40 9.60 -39.23
C VAL A 25 -13.04 9.79 -37.73
N ARG A 26 -13.99 9.68 -36.78
CA ARG A 26 -14.39 8.53 -35.91
C ARG A 26 -13.37 8.14 -34.80
N THR A 27 -13.71 8.55 -33.57
CA THR A 27 -13.07 8.24 -32.29
C THR A 27 -13.52 6.89 -31.71
N VAL A 28 -12.61 6.22 -30.99
CA VAL A 28 -12.87 5.03 -30.15
C VAL A 28 -12.78 5.45 -28.68
N PRO A 29 -13.74 5.10 -27.80
CA PRO A 29 -13.67 5.45 -26.39
C PRO A 29 -12.86 4.40 -25.62
N VAL A 30 -11.84 4.85 -24.91
CA VAL A 30 -11.09 4.05 -23.92
C VAL A 30 -11.92 3.96 -22.64
N ARG A 31 -12.18 2.72 -22.20
CA ARG A 31 -12.83 2.41 -20.93
C ARG A 31 -11.81 2.58 -19.80
N HIS A 32 -12.17 3.33 -18.77
CA HIS A 32 -11.43 3.35 -17.51
C HIS A 32 -12.02 2.27 -16.60
N GLU A 33 -11.19 1.31 -16.22
CA GLU A 33 -11.48 0.27 -15.24
C GLU A 33 -11.10 0.81 -13.85
N THR A 34 -12.10 0.98 -12.98
CA THR A 34 -11.93 1.39 -11.59
C THR A 34 -11.59 0.15 -10.78
N VAL A 35 -10.41 0.10 -10.17
CA VAL A 35 -10.03 -0.95 -9.23
C VAL A 35 -10.47 -0.52 -7.83
N GLU A 36 -11.57 -1.11 -7.36
CA GLU A 36 -12.06 -1.04 -5.98
C GLU A 36 -11.23 -2.02 -5.14
N ILE A 37 -10.43 -1.49 -4.20
CA ILE A 37 -9.70 -2.32 -3.23
C ILE A 37 -10.56 -2.38 -1.97
N HIS A 38 -11.20 -3.52 -1.75
CA HIS A 38 -11.91 -3.82 -0.51
C HIS A 38 -10.89 -4.20 0.57
N SER A 39 -10.83 -3.41 1.65
CA SER A 39 -10.15 -3.77 2.89
C SER A 39 -11.05 -4.69 3.71
N GLU A 40 -10.64 -5.93 3.91
CA GLU A 40 -11.28 -6.85 4.83
C GLU A 40 -10.29 -7.25 5.95
N GLU A 41 -10.79 -7.12 7.19
CA GLU A 41 -10.54 -8.02 8.34
C GLU A 41 -9.17 -7.93 9.06
N GLU A 42 -9.03 -7.95 10.37
CA GLU A 42 -9.85 -7.67 11.56
C GLU A 42 -8.84 -7.69 12.74
N THR A 43 -8.78 -6.64 13.53
CA THR A 43 -8.02 -6.59 14.78
C THR A 43 -8.93 -6.96 15.95
N PRO A 44 -8.59 -7.88 16.85
CA PRO A 44 -9.27 -7.94 18.13
C PRO A 44 -8.65 -6.91 19.09
N GLN A 45 -9.41 -5.85 19.36
CA GLN A 45 -9.20 -5.00 20.53
C GLN A 45 -9.67 -5.76 21.79
N THR A 46 -8.74 -6.06 22.68
CA THR A 46 -9.02 -6.46 24.06
C THR A 46 -9.52 -5.23 24.81
N GLY A 47 -10.81 -5.22 25.15
CA GLY A 47 -11.42 -4.21 26.02
C GLY A 47 -11.02 -4.41 27.48
N GLU A 48 -10.55 -3.34 28.11
CA GLU A 48 -10.44 -3.19 29.56
C GLU A 48 -11.83 -3.16 30.21
N ALA A 49 -11.98 -3.87 31.34
CA ALA A 49 -13.00 -3.59 32.33
C ALA A 49 -12.33 -3.33 33.68
N THR A 50 -12.65 -2.18 34.24
CA THR A 50 -12.12 -1.58 35.46
C THR A 50 -12.61 -2.29 36.73
N GLN A 51 -11.82 -2.11 37.78
CA GLN A 51 -12.19 -2.00 39.21
C GLN A 51 -11.98 -3.20 40.17
N THR A 52 -10.88 -3.07 40.92
CA THR A 52 -10.78 -3.03 42.40
C THR A 52 -11.26 -4.22 43.23
N GLY A 53 -10.33 -4.82 43.99
CA GLY A 53 -10.65 -5.64 45.15
C GLY A 53 -9.43 -6.28 45.80
N LYS A 54 -9.18 -5.92 47.06
CA LYS A 54 -8.08 -6.32 47.96
C LYS A 54 -7.95 -7.82 48.24
N THR A 55 -6.69 -8.24 48.41
CA THR A 55 -6.09 -8.95 49.58
C THR A 55 -6.69 -10.26 50.13
N GLU A 56 -5.76 -11.21 50.29
CA GLU A 56 -5.64 -12.28 51.29
C GLU A 56 -6.35 -13.64 51.16
N ALA A 57 -5.48 -14.65 51.24
CA ALA A 57 -5.52 -15.80 52.14
C ALA A 57 -6.66 -16.81 52.00
N ASN A 58 -6.27 -17.99 51.51
CA ASN A 58 -6.98 -19.25 51.71
C ASN A 58 -7.45 -19.46 53.17
N PRO A 59 -8.70 -19.89 53.41
CA PRO A 59 -9.09 -20.48 54.67
C PRO A 59 -8.91 -22.02 54.68
N PRO A 60 -8.75 -22.64 55.86
CA PRO A 60 -8.26 -24.01 56.04
C PRO A 60 -9.39 -25.05 56.20
N PRO A 61 -9.13 -26.35 56.02
CA PRO A 61 -10.05 -27.38 56.47
C PRO A 61 -9.75 -27.76 57.93
N ASN A 62 -10.61 -27.27 58.83
CA ASN A 62 -10.77 -27.73 60.20
C ASN A 62 -11.65 -29.00 60.22
N LYS A 63 -11.24 -30.03 61.00
CA LYS A 63 -12.13 -30.75 61.93
C LYS A 63 -11.36 -31.74 62.79
N GLY A 64 -11.08 -31.30 64.02
CA GLY A 64 -10.79 -32.15 65.16
C GLY A 64 -12.04 -32.39 66.02
N GLU A 65 -12.22 -33.65 66.41
CA GLU A 65 -12.63 -34.17 67.72
C GLU A 65 -13.98 -33.80 68.41
N GLY A 66 -14.75 -34.86 68.71
CA GLY A 66 -15.12 -35.17 70.10
C GLY A 66 -16.60 -34.99 70.53
N LYS A 67 -17.29 -36.11 70.85
CA LYS A 67 -17.84 -36.37 72.21
C LYS A 67 -18.67 -37.68 72.35
N THR A 68 -18.10 -38.59 73.14
CA THR A 68 -18.65 -39.29 74.33
C THR A 68 -19.90 -40.20 74.33
N ARG A 69 -19.68 -41.34 75.02
CA ARG A 69 -20.56 -42.14 75.93
C ARG A 69 -21.41 -43.22 75.22
N THR A 70 -21.43 -44.51 75.62
CA THR A 70 -21.60 -45.06 76.96
C THR A 70 -21.20 -46.55 77.03
N LYS A 71 -20.76 -46.98 78.21
CA LYS A 71 -20.34 -48.32 78.64
C LYS A 71 -21.35 -49.44 78.33
N LYS A 72 -20.86 -50.67 78.10
CA LYS A 72 -21.19 -51.87 78.89
C LYS A 72 -20.02 -52.85 78.94
N ALA A 73 -19.58 -53.15 80.16
CA ALA A 73 -18.81 -54.34 80.49
C ALA A 73 -19.77 -55.33 81.16
N ALA A 74 -19.76 -56.59 80.72
CA ALA A 74 -19.99 -57.76 81.57
C ALA A 74 -19.65 -59.03 80.77
N THR A 75 -18.60 -59.70 81.24
CA THR A 75 -18.56 -61.14 81.51
C THR A 75 -19.09 -62.10 80.43
N SER A 76 -18.19 -62.85 79.80
CA SER A 76 -18.27 -64.32 79.80
C SER A 76 -17.05 -64.91 79.08
N HIS A 77 -16.21 -65.63 79.81
CA HIS A 77 -15.25 -66.55 79.20
C HIS A 77 -16.00 -67.80 78.74
N PRO A 78 -15.87 -68.26 77.48
CA PRO A 78 -16.12 -69.64 77.18
C PRO A 78 -14.86 -70.43 77.54
N ALA A 79 -14.97 -71.14 78.65
CA ALA A 79 -14.09 -72.22 79.03
C ALA A 79 -13.87 -73.22 77.88
N ALA A 80 -12.68 -73.83 77.90
CA ALA A 80 -12.32 -74.96 77.06
C ALA A 80 -13.45 -75.99 76.98
N LYS A 81 -13.98 -76.19 75.78
CA LYS A 81 -14.80 -77.36 75.44
C LYS A 81 -14.35 -77.85 74.08
N LYS A 82 -13.57 -78.94 74.09
CA LYS A 82 -13.30 -79.77 72.91
C LYS A 82 -14.64 -80.08 72.24
N ARG A 83 -14.84 -79.56 71.04
CA ARG A 83 -15.83 -80.08 70.09
C ARG A 83 -15.10 -80.46 68.81
N LYS A 84 -15.00 -81.77 68.65
CA LYS A 84 -14.64 -82.51 67.45
C LYS A 84 -15.75 -82.28 66.41
N GLY A 85 -15.39 -81.83 65.20
CA GLY A 85 -16.26 -81.87 64.02
C GLY A 85 -16.42 -80.53 63.29
N GLU A 86 -15.71 -80.41 62.16
CA GLU A 86 -16.06 -79.71 60.90
C GLU A 86 -16.43 -78.20 61.00
N ASN A 87 -15.59 -77.22 60.67
CA ASN A 87 -14.74 -77.04 59.50
C ASN A 87 -13.35 -76.49 59.93
N ALA A 88 -12.32 -77.31 59.85
CA ALA A 88 -10.95 -76.79 59.83
C ALA A 88 -10.69 -76.18 58.44
N PRO A 89 -10.03 -75.01 58.31
CA PRO A 89 -9.46 -74.65 57.01
C PRO A 89 -8.59 -75.83 56.59
N ALA A 90 -8.76 -76.33 55.36
CA ALA A 90 -7.91 -77.35 54.80
C ALA A 90 -6.46 -76.96 55.14
N ILE A 91 -5.78 -77.80 55.92
CA ILE A 91 -4.40 -77.53 56.32
C ILE A 91 -3.60 -77.67 55.03
N GLU A 92 -3.36 -76.55 54.34
CA GLU A 92 -2.57 -76.51 53.12
C GLU A 92 -1.25 -77.25 53.42
N SER A 93 -0.93 -78.26 52.61
CA SER A 93 0.31 -79.00 52.79
C SER A 93 1.49 -78.04 52.61
N LEU A 94 2.59 -78.29 53.32
CA LEU A 94 3.81 -77.48 53.18
C LEU A 94 4.25 -77.36 51.70
N GLU A 95 4.07 -78.42 50.93
CA GLU A 95 4.34 -78.44 49.47
C GLU A 95 3.44 -77.48 48.69
N GLU A 96 2.16 -77.39 49.03
CA GLU A 96 1.20 -76.47 48.40
C GLU A 96 1.57 -75.01 48.68
N LEU A 97 2.03 -74.71 49.91
CA LEU A 97 2.53 -73.40 50.28
C LEU A 97 3.80 -73.01 49.50
N TRP A 98 4.74 -73.94 49.29
CA TRP A 98 5.94 -73.70 48.49
C TRP A 98 5.60 -73.43 47.02
N VAL A 99 4.67 -74.20 46.43
CA VAL A 99 4.18 -73.97 45.06
C VAL A 99 3.51 -72.60 44.93
N LYS A 100 2.63 -72.25 45.88
CA LYS A 100 1.93 -70.95 45.92
C LYS A 100 2.90 -69.78 46.10
N MET A 101 3.93 -69.93 46.92
CA MET A 101 5.01 -68.94 47.05
C MET A 101 5.78 -68.78 45.72
N GLY A 102 6.12 -69.89 45.06
CA GLY A 102 6.77 -69.87 43.75
C GLY A 102 5.94 -69.17 42.67
N GLN A 103 4.62 -69.41 42.64
CA GLN A 103 3.69 -68.71 41.74
C GLN A 103 3.64 -67.21 42.03
N LYS A 104 3.50 -66.80 43.29
CA LYS A 104 3.53 -65.38 43.68
C LYS A 104 4.84 -64.69 43.30
N LEU A 105 5.97 -65.36 43.50
CA LEU A 105 7.28 -64.83 43.10
C LEU A 105 7.37 -64.66 41.57
N LYS A 106 6.87 -65.63 40.80
CA LYS A 106 6.80 -65.54 39.34
C LYS A 106 5.95 -64.35 38.90
N GLU A 107 4.79 -64.15 39.51
CA GLU A 107 3.91 -63.00 39.21
C GLU A 107 4.61 -61.67 39.53
N VAL A 108 5.22 -61.54 40.71
CA VAL A 108 5.94 -60.32 41.12
C VAL A 108 7.11 -60.02 40.17
N ILE A 109 7.87 -61.03 39.76
CA ILE A 109 8.97 -60.88 38.80
C ILE A 109 8.43 -60.43 37.44
N LEU A 110 7.37 -61.07 36.93
CA LEU A 110 6.79 -60.74 35.63
C LEU A 110 6.24 -59.31 35.59
N VAL A 111 5.52 -58.90 36.64
CA VAL A 111 5.03 -57.51 36.78
C VAL A 111 6.20 -56.52 36.84
N ARG A 112 7.28 -56.84 37.56
CA ARG A 112 8.45 -55.97 37.63
C ARG A 112 9.17 -55.88 36.29
N CYS A 113 9.32 -56.98 35.56
CA CYS A 113 9.90 -57.00 34.22
C CYS A 113 9.06 -56.17 33.23
N ALA A 114 7.72 -56.32 33.24
CA ALA A 114 6.82 -55.53 32.41
C ALA A 114 6.94 -54.03 32.72
N ARG A 115 7.01 -53.65 34.00
CA ARG A 115 7.22 -52.25 34.41
C ARG A 115 8.57 -51.71 33.95
N LEU A 116 9.63 -52.51 33.99
CA LEU A 116 10.96 -52.11 33.52
C LEU A 116 10.97 -51.91 31.99
N ALA A 117 10.33 -52.79 31.23
CA ALA A 117 10.19 -52.64 29.78
C ALA A 117 9.43 -51.36 29.42
N HIS A 118 8.29 -51.12 30.07
CA HIS A 118 7.50 -49.90 29.87
C HIS A 118 8.29 -48.63 30.21
N ASN A 119 9.04 -48.62 31.33
CA ASN A 119 9.90 -47.48 31.67
C ASN A 119 10.98 -47.22 30.61
N ARG A 120 11.53 -48.27 29.99
CA ARG A 120 12.51 -48.13 28.91
C ARG A 120 11.87 -47.52 27.66
N GLU A 121 10.69 -48.00 27.27
CA GLU A 121 9.93 -47.41 26.16
C GLU A 121 9.60 -45.93 26.39
N LEU A 122 9.23 -45.56 27.61
CA LEU A 122 8.99 -44.16 27.99
C LEU A 122 10.26 -43.31 27.87
N GLN A 123 11.42 -43.84 28.26
CA GLN A 123 12.71 -43.16 28.09
C GLN A 123 13.05 -42.97 26.61
N ASP A 124 12.87 -44.01 25.78
CA ASP A 124 13.14 -43.95 24.34
C ASP A 124 12.18 -42.99 23.62
N LEU A 125 10.91 -42.91 24.05
CA LEU A 125 9.96 -41.92 23.56
C LEU A 125 10.36 -40.51 23.95
N THR A 126 10.78 -40.30 25.20
CA THR A 126 11.23 -38.99 25.70
C THR A 126 12.48 -38.52 24.96
N ALA A 127 13.43 -39.42 24.70
CA ALA A 127 14.62 -39.11 23.92
C ALA A 127 14.28 -38.66 22.48
N ARG A 128 13.34 -39.36 21.81
CA ARG A 128 12.86 -38.97 20.48
C ARG A 128 12.13 -37.63 20.48
N GLN A 129 11.31 -37.36 21.50
CA GLN A 129 10.62 -36.07 21.63
C GLN A 129 11.60 -34.91 21.83
N LEU A 130 12.66 -35.11 22.62
CA LEU A 130 13.70 -34.10 22.81
C LEU A 130 14.46 -33.81 21.51
N ASP A 131 14.76 -34.85 20.74
CA ASP A 131 15.41 -34.71 19.43
C ASP A 131 14.53 -33.95 18.43
N GLU A 132 13.24 -34.27 18.36
CA GLU A 132 12.28 -33.57 17.49
C GLU A 132 12.15 -32.08 17.88
N ILE A 133 12.06 -31.77 19.18
CA ILE A 133 12.03 -30.38 19.67
C ILE A 133 13.32 -29.65 19.30
N ALA A 134 14.48 -30.31 19.40
CA ALA A 134 15.75 -29.72 18.99
C ALA A 134 15.78 -29.43 17.49
N ASN A 135 15.30 -30.36 16.65
CA ASN A 135 15.20 -30.19 15.21
C ASN A 135 14.25 -29.04 14.83
N LEU A 136 13.05 -28.99 15.42
CA LEU A 136 12.09 -27.91 15.21
C LEU A 136 12.65 -26.55 15.64
N SER A 137 13.36 -26.50 16.77
CA SER A 137 14.05 -25.29 17.23
C SER A 137 15.11 -24.83 16.22
N ALA A 138 15.89 -25.75 15.66
CA ALA A 138 16.88 -25.43 14.63
C ALA A 138 16.22 -24.91 13.33
N ILE A 139 15.11 -25.49 12.91
CA ILE A 139 14.32 -25.02 11.76
C ILE A 139 13.78 -23.61 12.02
N ALA A 140 13.17 -23.39 13.18
CA ALA A 140 12.65 -22.08 13.58
C ALA A 140 13.76 -21.02 13.64
N GLY A 141 14.94 -21.38 14.12
CA GLY A 141 16.13 -20.52 14.11
C GLY A 141 16.55 -20.11 12.70
N ARG A 142 16.60 -21.06 11.75
CA ARG A 142 16.92 -20.75 10.34
C ARG A 142 15.86 -19.88 9.69
N ALA A 143 14.58 -20.19 9.88
CA ALA A 143 13.48 -19.38 9.35
C ALA A 143 13.51 -17.94 9.88
N ASN A 144 13.81 -17.75 11.17
CA ASN A 144 13.96 -16.42 11.76
C ASN A 144 15.14 -15.65 11.16
N ALA A 145 16.27 -16.31 10.90
CA ALA A 145 17.42 -15.67 10.25
C ALA A 145 17.07 -15.21 8.82
N GLU A 146 16.35 -16.03 8.06
CA GLU A 146 15.88 -15.68 6.71
C GLU A 146 14.87 -14.52 6.74
N ILE A 147 13.95 -14.51 7.70
CA ILE A 147 13.02 -13.38 7.90
C ILE A 147 13.78 -12.08 8.19
N LEU A 148 14.82 -12.12 9.02
CA LEU A 148 15.64 -10.94 9.31
C LEU A 148 16.39 -10.46 8.06
N GLN A 149 16.98 -11.39 7.29
CA GLN A 149 17.67 -11.07 6.04
C GLN A 149 16.72 -10.44 5.00
N LEU A 150 15.53 -11.01 4.82
CA LEU A 150 14.52 -10.48 3.91
C LEU A 150 14.02 -9.10 4.35
N LYS A 151 13.87 -8.86 5.65
CA LYS A 151 13.53 -7.53 6.19
C LYS A 151 14.61 -6.51 5.86
N GLU A 152 15.88 -6.86 6.05
CA GLU A 152 17.02 -6.00 5.71
C GLU A 152 17.03 -5.66 4.21
N GLN A 153 16.93 -6.68 3.35
CA GLN A 153 16.86 -6.47 1.90
C GLN A 153 15.66 -5.61 1.48
N ASN A 154 14.49 -5.82 2.07
CA ASN A 154 13.32 -4.98 1.81
C ASN A 154 13.56 -3.51 2.21
N THR A 155 14.22 -3.25 3.34
CA THR A 155 14.57 -1.88 3.73
C THR A 155 15.59 -1.25 2.79
N GLN A 156 16.57 -2.03 2.32
CA GLN A 156 17.54 -1.57 1.33
C GLN A 156 16.86 -1.21 0.00
N LEU A 157 16.02 -2.12 -0.53
CA LEU A 157 15.27 -1.89 -1.77
C LEU A 157 14.34 -0.67 -1.67
N MET A 158 13.72 -0.44 -0.51
CA MET A 158 12.93 0.76 -0.27
C MET A 158 13.77 2.04 -0.40
N GLY A 159 15.00 2.02 0.11
CA GLY A 159 15.96 3.11 -0.06
C GLY A 159 16.36 3.33 -1.52
N GLU A 160 16.70 2.25 -2.24
CA GLU A 160 17.08 2.30 -3.66
C GLU A 160 15.93 2.81 -4.54
N VAL A 161 14.71 2.32 -4.33
CA VAL A 161 13.52 2.79 -5.05
C VAL A 161 13.25 4.28 -4.79
N SER A 162 13.45 4.73 -3.55
CA SER A 162 13.28 6.15 -3.20
C SER A 162 14.33 7.03 -3.90
N HIS A 163 15.59 6.59 -3.93
CA HIS A 163 16.65 7.29 -4.64
C HIS A 163 16.39 7.35 -6.16
N LEU A 164 16.05 6.21 -6.78
CA LEU A 164 15.76 6.14 -8.22
C LEU A 164 14.56 7.02 -8.59
N LYS A 165 13.54 7.09 -7.74
CA LYS A 165 12.39 7.97 -7.95
C LYS A 165 12.78 9.44 -7.99
N GLU A 166 13.65 9.87 -7.08
CA GLU A 166 14.16 11.25 -7.08
C GLU A 166 15.06 11.52 -8.29
N GLU A 167 15.93 10.58 -8.66
CA GLU A 167 16.79 10.70 -9.83
C GLU A 167 15.99 10.85 -11.13
N VAL A 168 14.92 10.06 -11.30
CA VAL A 168 14.02 10.16 -12.46
C VAL A 168 13.35 11.53 -12.50
N LYS A 169 12.89 12.04 -11.36
CA LYS A 169 12.27 13.36 -11.26
C LYS A 169 13.25 14.48 -11.64
N LEU A 170 14.46 14.43 -11.10
CA LEU A 170 15.52 15.39 -11.43
C LEU A 170 15.87 15.35 -12.92
N LYS A 171 15.98 14.16 -13.52
CA LYS A 171 16.23 14.02 -14.97
C LYS A 171 15.08 14.54 -15.81
N GLU A 172 13.82 14.35 -15.39
CA GLU A 172 12.67 14.92 -16.08
C GLU A 172 12.71 16.45 -16.05
N GLU A 173 13.01 17.04 -14.89
CA GLU A 173 13.17 18.49 -14.74
C GLU A 173 14.33 19.02 -15.58
N GLU A 174 15.47 18.32 -15.60
CA GLU A 174 16.63 18.65 -16.44
C GLU A 174 16.28 18.60 -17.94
N LEU A 175 15.58 17.55 -18.39
CA LEU A 175 15.15 17.42 -19.79
C LEU A 175 14.16 18.52 -20.17
N ARG A 176 13.21 18.85 -19.28
CA ARG A 176 12.27 19.95 -19.49
C ARG A 176 13.02 21.29 -19.56
N GLY A 177 14.02 21.51 -18.71
CA GLY A 177 14.90 22.67 -18.75
C GLY A 177 15.66 22.78 -20.07
N ARG A 178 16.29 21.69 -20.50
CA ARG A 178 17.01 21.63 -21.79
C ARG A 178 16.10 21.87 -22.98
N ALA A 179 14.87 21.34 -22.96
CA ALA A 179 13.89 21.57 -24.02
C ALA A 179 13.51 23.06 -24.12
N LYS A 180 13.29 23.73 -22.97
CA LYS A 180 13.02 25.17 -22.95
C LYS A 180 14.19 25.98 -23.49
N GLN A 181 15.41 25.70 -23.02
CA GLN A 181 16.61 26.37 -23.49
C GLN A 181 16.80 26.18 -25.00
N TRP A 182 16.59 24.96 -25.51
CA TRP A 182 16.69 24.69 -26.94
C TRP A 182 15.67 25.52 -27.73
N VAL A 183 14.42 25.62 -27.26
CA VAL A 183 13.41 26.47 -27.90
C VAL A 183 13.86 27.93 -27.92
N GLU A 184 14.34 28.47 -26.80
CA GLU A 184 14.82 29.85 -26.67
C GLU A 184 15.97 30.16 -27.64
N GLU A 185 16.95 29.28 -27.73
CA GLU A 185 18.10 29.41 -28.63
C GLU A 185 17.71 29.31 -30.11
N ASN A 186 16.62 28.60 -30.43
CA ASN A 186 16.19 28.33 -31.80
C ASN A 186 14.94 29.14 -32.23
N LEU A 187 14.45 30.10 -31.43
CA LEU A 187 13.22 30.85 -31.71
C LEU A 187 13.20 31.50 -33.10
N VAL A 188 14.29 32.18 -33.46
CA VAL A 188 14.38 32.93 -34.72
C VAL A 188 14.38 32.00 -35.92
N GLU A 189 15.14 30.92 -35.85
CA GLU A 189 15.22 29.95 -36.94
C GLU A 189 13.91 29.16 -37.06
N ALA A 190 13.28 28.79 -35.94
CA ALA A 190 11.96 28.17 -35.92
C ALA A 190 10.91 29.10 -36.56
N ALA A 191 10.89 30.39 -36.21
CA ALA A 191 9.99 31.37 -36.83
C ALA A 191 10.25 31.50 -38.34
N ARG A 192 11.52 31.52 -38.76
CA ARG A 192 11.91 31.56 -40.18
C ARG A 192 11.42 30.33 -40.94
N VAL A 193 11.56 29.14 -40.36
CA VAL A 193 11.10 27.89 -40.96
C VAL A 193 9.58 27.83 -41.04
N LEU A 194 8.87 28.22 -39.97
CA LEU A 194 7.41 28.27 -39.94
C LEU A 194 6.85 29.25 -40.96
N THR A 195 7.48 30.42 -41.12
CA THR A 195 7.04 31.48 -42.06
C THR A 195 7.63 31.38 -43.47
N SER A 196 8.30 30.26 -43.78
CA SER A 196 8.99 30.09 -45.07
C SER A 196 8.06 29.91 -46.28
N SER A 197 6.82 29.47 -46.06
CA SER A 197 5.77 29.30 -47.09
C SER A 197 4.39 29.47 -46.46
N GLU A 198 3.38 29.74 -47.27
CA GLU A 198 2.00 29.88 -46.80
C GLU A 198 1.51 28.56 -46.17
N GLU A 199 1.83 27.42 -46.80
CA GLU A 199 1.44 26.10 -46.31
C GLU A 199 2.04 25.81 -44.94
N ARG A 200 3.35 26.03 -44.76
CA ARG A 200 4.02 25.83 -43.46
C ARG A 200 3.54 26.80 -42.40
N THR A 201 3.24 28.02 -42.79
CA THR A 201 2.68 29.03 -41.88
C THR A 201 1.33 28.55 -41.35
N MET A 202 0.46 28.08 -42.24
CA MET A 202 -0.85 27.54 -41.89
C MET A 202 -0.75 26.29 -41.00
N GLU A 203 0.17 25.37 -41.32
CA GLU A 203 0.43 24.20 -40.47
C GLU A 203 0.94 24.58 -39.09
N GLY A 204 1.85 25.56 -39.01
CA GLY A 204 2.34 26.13 -37.77
C GLY A 204 1.23 26.71 -36.90
N PHE A 205 0.36 27.55 -37.49
CA PHE A 205 -0.78 28.10 -36.77
C PHE A 205 -1.76 27.02 -36.31
N LYS A 206 -2.06 26.01 -37.14
CA LYS A 206 -2.89 24.86 -36.71
C LYS A 206 -2.31 24.12 -35.52
N LEU A 207 -0.98 24.01 -35.44
CA LEU A 207 -0.30 23.38 -34.31
C LEU A 207 -0.42 24.24 -33.05
N LEU A 208 -0.15 25.54 -33.15
CA LEU A 208 -0.30 26.48 -32.03
C LEU A 208 -1.75 26.54 -31.53
N TYR A 209 -2.73 26.50 -32.43
CA TYR A 209 -4.15 26.57 -32.09
C TYR A 209 -4.67 25.36 -31.31
N ARG A 210 -3.88 24.28 -31.17
CA ARG A 210 -4.23 23.14 -30.30
C ARG A 210 -4.15 23.48 -28.82
N GLU A 211 -3.22 24.37 -28.46
CA GLU A 211 -2.97 24.81 -27.09
C GLU A 211 -3.73 26.10 -26.78
N GLU A 212 -4.31 26.22 -25.58
CA GLU A 212 -5.08 27.41 -25.18
C GLU A 212 -4.22 28.68 -25.25
N HIS A 213 -2.96 28.60 -24.80
CA HIS A 213 -2.06 29.75 -24.88
C HIS A 213 -1.74 30.13 -26.33
N GLY A 214 -1.65 29.15 -27.23
CA GLY A 214 -1.45 29.42 -28.66
C GLY A 214 -2.66 30.11 -29.29
N LYS A 215 -3.89 29.74 -28.90
CA LYS A 215 -5.11 30.45 -29.33
C LYS A 215 -5.14 31.89 -28.85
N GLU A 216 -4.76 32.12 -27.59
CA GLU A 216 -4.66 33.46 -27.01
C GLU A 216 -3.65 34.33 -27.78
N MET A 217 -2.44 33.79 -28.01
CA MET A 217 -1.41 34.48 -28.80
C MET A 217 -1.89 34.85 -30.20
N ILE A 218 -2.53 33.92 -30.91
CA ILE A 218 -3.05 34.16 -32.27
C ILE A 218 -4.11 35.26 -32.25
N THR A 219 -5.04 35.21 -31.28
CA THR A 219 -6.09 36.23 -31.13
C THR A 219 -5.49 37.62 -30.87
N GLN A 220 -4.44 37.70 -30.06
CA GLN A 220 -3.73 38.96 -29.80
C GLN A 220 -3.06 39.50 -31.09
N ILE A 221 -2.43 38.62 -31.88
CA ILE A 221 -1.82 38.99 -33.17
C ILE A 221 -2.89 39.54 -34.13
N ASP A 222 -4.01 38.85 -34.27
CA ASP A 222 -5.10 39.26 -35.16
C ASP A 222 -5.71 40.59 -34.73
N SER A 223 -5.94 40.76 -33.42
CA SER A 223 -6.45 42.01 -32.84
C SER A 223 -5.50 43.18 -33.10
N TYR A 224 -4.19 42.96 -32.92
CA TYR A 224 -3.18 43.97 -33.23
C TYR A 224 -3.15 44.33 -34.72
N GLY A 225 -3.26 43.34 -35.60
CA GLY A 225 -3.34 43.55 -37.05
C GLY A 225 -4.55 44.42 -37.43
N PHE A 226 -5.71 44.13 -36.83
CA PHE A 226 -6.93 44.92 -37.02
C PHE A 226 -6.77 46.37 -36.54
N MET A 227 -6.29 46.58 -35.31
CA MET A 227 -6.06 47.93 -34.76
C MET A 227 -5.05 48.73 -35.59
N SER A 228 -3.96 48.09 -36.00
CA SER A 228 -2.93 48.70 -36.85
C SER A 228 -3.49 49.09 -38.22
N GLY A 229 -4.41 48.30 -38.77
CA GLY A 229 -5.16 48.63 -40.00
C GLY A 229 -6.00 49.89 -39.82
N GLN A 230 -6.83 49.94 -38.77
CA GLN A 230 -7.65 51.10 -38.46
C GLN A 230 -6.82 52.38 -38.26
N LYS A 231 -5.70 52.27 -37.54
CA LYS A 231 -4.80 53.40 -37.32
C LYS A 231 -4.28 53.95 -38.63
N ARG A 232 -3.78 53.08 -39.53
CA ARG A 232 -3.26 53.47 -40.85
C ARG A 232 -4.32 54.17 -41.71
N ASP A 233 -5.55 53.67 -41.69
CA ASP A 233 -6.65 54.26 -42.47
C ASP A 233 -7.05 55.64 -41.93
N ARG A 234 -7.05 55.82 -40.60
CA ARG A 234 -7.28 57.13 -39.97
C ARG A 234 -6.14 58.10 -40.25
N GLU A 235 -4.88 57.67 -40.10
CA GLU A 235 -3.71 58.48 -40.43
C GLU A 235 -3.76 58.97 -41.89
N ALA A 236 -4.05 58.08 -42.84
CA ALA A 236 -4.19 58.45 -44.25
C ALA A 236 -5.33 59.46 -44.48
N THR A 237 -6.46 59.31 -43.79
CA THR A 237 -7.60 60.24 -43.88
C THR A 237 -7.22 61.62 -43.33
N HIS A 238 -6.59 61.66 -42.16
CA HIS A 238 -6.12 62.89 -41.53
C HIS A 238 -5.08 63.60 -42.41
N GLU A 239 -4.13 62.86 -43.00
CA GLU A 239 -3.12 63.41 -43.91
C GLU A 239 -3.75 64.02 -45.16
N ILE A 240 -4.71 63.33 -45.79
CA ILE A 240 -5.40 63.84 -46.98
C ILE A 240 -6.19 65.11 -46.67
N LEU A 241 -6.87 65.18 -45.52
CA LEU A 241 -7.67 66.34 -45.14
C LEU A 241 -6.82 67.54 -44.73
N ALA A 242 -5.75 67.31 -43.97
CA ALA A 242 -4.79 68.36 -43.62
C ALA A 242 -4.15 68.99 -44.86
N ASN A 243 -3.91 68.20 -45.92
CA ASN A 243 -3.38 68.71 -47.19
C ASN A 243 -4.41 69.52 -48.00
N ARG A 244 -5.72 69.32 -47.77
CA ARG A 244 -6.79 69.96 -48.54
C ARG A 244 -7.36 71.21 -47.84
N ASP A 245 -7.42 71.21 -46.52
CA ASP A 245 -7.95 72.30 -45.70
C ASP A 245 -6.87 72.78 -44.71
N PRO A 246 -6.28 73.98 -44.91
CA PRO A 246 -5.26 74.54 -44.01
C PRO A 246 -5.74 74.77 -42.57
N ASN A 247 -7.07 74.86 -42.35
CA ASN A 247 -7.67 75.01 -41.02
C ASN A 247 -8.25 73.69 -40.50
N PHE A 248 -7.84 72.56 -41.09
CA PHE A 248 -8.32 71.23 -40.71
C PHE A 248 -8.08 70.97 -39.21
N ASN A 249 -9.16 70.55 -38.54
CA ASN A 249 -9.14 70.03 -37.18
C ASN A 249 -9.98 68.75 -37.15
N ALA A 250 -9.43 67.67 -36.59
CA ALA A 250 -10.11 66.39 -36.56
C ALA A 250 -11.45 66.44 -35.80
N GLU A 251 -11.49 67.19 -34.68
CA GLU A 251 -12.70 67.31 -33.85
C GLU A 251 -13.82 68.07 -34.58
N SER A 252 -13.51 69.12 -35.35
CA SER A 252 -14.53 69.89 -36.07
C SER A 252 -15.17 69.10 -37.22
N TYR A 253 -14.44 68.14 -37.78
CA TYR A 253 -14.93 67.20 -38.79
C TYR A 253 -15.59 65.96 -38.18
N GLY A 254 -15.65 65.85 -36.84
CA GLY A 254 -16.23 64.70 -36.14
C GLY A 254 -15.45 63.40 -36.36
N LEU A 255 -14.15 63.47 -36.67
CA LEU A 255 -13.31 62.30 -36.91
C LEU A 255 -12.90 61.66 -35.58
N ALA A 256 -12.92 60.32 -35.57
CA ALA A 256 -12.42 59.56 -34.44
C ALA A 256 -10.91 59.80 -34.26
N PRO A 257 -10.41 59.90 -33.01
CA PRO A 257 -8.98 60.10 -32.77
C PRO A 257 -8.15 58.94 -33.33
N ILE A 258 -6.91 59.24 -33.71
CA ILE A 258 -5.95 58.23 -34.15
C ILE A 258 -5.53 57.41 -32.92
N PRO A 259 -5.67 56.08 -32.91
CA PRO A 259 -5.21 55.22 -31.82
C PRO A 259 -3.69 55.31 -31.64
N ASP A 260 -3.24 55.24 -30.39
CA ASP A 260 -1.81 55.21 -30.02
C ASP A 260 -1.05 54.03 -30.63
#